data_AF-A0A0P9GD79-F1
#
_entry.id   AF-A0A0P9GD79-F1
#
_cell.length_a   1.000
_cell.length_b   1.000
_cell.length_c   1.000
_cell.angle_alpha   90.00
_cell.angle_beta   90.00
_cell.angle_gamma   90.00
#
_symmetry.space_group_name_H-M   'P 1'
#
loop_
_entity.id
_entity.type
_entity.pdbx_description
1 polymer ?
#
loop_
_entity_poly.entity_id
_entity_poly.type
_entity_poly.pdbx_seq_one_letter_code
_entity_poly.pdbx_strand_id
1 'polypeptide(L)' 'MFKIRNFSEGDAMLLAQISNEALGDEIARGMPSFISERLLYFSRRLGVKVFVAESEINMVGFLTLTD' A
#
# COMPACT_ATOMS: atom_id res chain seq x y z
N MET A 1 7.18 8.67 -16.30
CA MET A 1 7.21 9.65 -15.21
C MET A 1 6.45 9.09 -14.01
N PHE A 2 6.97 9.25 -12.79
CA PHE A 2 6.26 8.82 -11.58
C PHE A 2 5.31 9.92 -11.09
N LYS A 3 4.13 9.53 -10.62
CA LYS A 3 3.14 10.40 -10.00
C LYS A 3 2.81 9.89 -8.61
N ILE A 4 2.67 10.82 -7.67
CA ILE A 4 2.16 10.52 -6.33
C ILE A 4 0.75 11.10 -6.26
N ARG A 5 -0.21 10.28 -5.82
CA ARG A 5 -1.59 10.70 -5.62
C ARG A 5 -2.13 10.19 -4.30
N ASN A 6 -3.28 10.74 -3.89
CA ASN A 6 -4.02 10.19 -2.75
C ASN A 6 -4.44 8.75 -3.05
N PHE A 7 -4.38 7.92 -2.00
CA PHE A 7 -4.96 6.59 -2.01
C PHE A 7 -6.47 6.64 -2.23
N SER A 8 -6.98 5.64 -2.97
CA SER A 8 -8.39 5.33 -3.13
C SER A 8 -8.65 3.89 -2.69
N GLU A 9 -9.87 3.58 -2.25
CA GLU A 9 -10.21 2.23 -1.78
C GLU A 9 -9.96 1.14 -2.85
N GLY A 10 -10.09 1.49 -4.14
CA GLY A 10 -9.82 0.58 -5.26
C GLY A 10 -8.35 0.16 -5.38
N ASP A 11 -7.42 0.88 -4.75
CA ASP A 11 -5.99 0.57 -4.79
C ASP A 11 -5.60 -0.53 -3.79
N ALA A 12 -6.43 -0.78 -2.78
CA ALA A 12 -6.09 -1.59 -1.62
C ALA A 12 -5.64 -3.01 -1.98
N MET A 13 -6.35 -3.65 -2.91
CA MET A 13 -6.07 -5.03 -3.33
C MET A 13 -4.73 -5.13 -4.07
N LEU A 14 -4.49 -4.23 -5.02
CA LEU A 14 -3.27 -4.21 -5.82
C LEU A 14 -2.05 -3.89 -4.94
N LEU A 15 -2.17 -2.93 -4.03
CA LEU A 15 -1.09 -2.59 -3.10
C LEU A 15 -0.77 -3.72 -2.13
N ALA A 16 -1.77 -4.45 -1.65
CA ALA A 16 -1.55 -5.63 -0.81
C ALA A 16 -0.79 -6.72 -1.59
N GLN A 17 -1.14 -6.95 -2.86
CA GLN A 17 -0.43 -7.88 -3.73
C GLN A 17 1.03 -7.44 -3.94
N ILE A 18 1.26 -6.19 -4.35
CA ILE A 18 2.60 -5.63 -4.55
C ILE A 18 3.45 -5.77 -3.27
N SER A 19 2.87 -5.50 -2.10
CA SER A 19 3.58 -5.58 -0.82
C SER A 19 3.95 -7.02 -0.46
N ASN A 20 3.04 -7.97 -0.70
CA ASN A 20 3.30 -9.38 -0.44
C ASN A 20 4.37 -9.95 -1.37
N GLU A 21 4.38 -9.53 -2.63
CA GLU A 21 5.42 -9.91 -3.59
C GLU A 21 6.78 -9.31 -3.20
N ALA A 22 6.81 -8.01 -2.86
CA ALA A 22 8.03 -7.31 -2.49
C ALA A 22 8.65 -7.79 -1.16
N LEU A 23 7.84 -8.28 -0.22
CA LEU A 23 8.26 -8.75 1.11
C LEU A 23 8.10 -10.27 1.29
N GLY A 24 8.12 -11.02 0.19
CA GLY A 24 7.89 -12.46 0.20
C GLY A 24 8.86 -13.22 1.12
N ASP A 25 10.12 -12.80 1.14
CA ASP A 25 11.17 -13.41 1.99
C ASP A 25 10.91 -13.15 3.48
N GLU A 26 10.52 -11.93 3.85
CA GLU A 26 10.17 -11.57 5.22
C GLU A 26 8.91 -12.30 5.67
N ILE A 27 7.93 -12.46 4.78
CA ILE A 27 6.72 -13.24 5.03
C ILE A 27 7.07 -14.71 5.28
N ALA A 28 7.96 -15.28 4.46
CA ALA A 28 8.46 -16.63 4.67
C ALA A 28 9.21 -16.80 6.01
N ARG A 29 9.78 -15.71 6.54
CA ARG A 29 10.42 -15.64 7.88
C ARG A 29 9.45 -15.34 9.03
N GLY A 30 8.14 -15.30 8.76
CA GLY A 30 7.09 -15.16 9.77
C GLY A 30 6.48 -13.76 9.88
N MET A 31 6.81 -12.84 8.98
CA MET A 31 6.07 -11.58 8.88
C MET A 31 4.63 -11.85 8.40
N PRO A 32 3.60 -11.25 9.02
CA PRO A 32 2.24 -11.37 8.52
C PRO A 32 2.10 -10.77 7.12
N SER A 33 1.38 -11.46 6.23
CA SER A 33 1.03 -10.93 4.91
C SER A 33 0.21 -9.65 5.01
N PHE A 34 0.38 -8.80 4.00
CA PHE A 34 -0.46 -7.64 3.77
C PHE A 34 -1.84 -8.07 3.26
N ILE A 35 -2.87 -7.48 3.87
CA ILE A 35 -4.27 -7.64 3.46
C ILE A 35 -4.86 -6.26 3.15
N SER A 36 -5.76 -6.19 2.18
CA SER A 36 -6.36 -4.94 1.70
C SER A 36 -7.14 -4.23 2.79
N GLU A 37 -7.80 -4.98 3.70
CA GLU A 37 -8.55 -4.45 4.83
C GLU A 37 -7.69 -3.59 5.75
N ARG A 38 -6.40 -3.93 5.88
CA ARG A 38 -5.46 -3.16 6.72
C ARG A 38 -5.16 -1.79 6.11
N LEU A 39 -5.02 -1.71 4.79
CA LEU A 39 -4.85 -0.43 4.07
C LEU A 39 -6.11 0.43 4.16
N LEU A 40 -7.29 -0.18 4.02
CA LEU A 40 -8.58 0.50 4.18
C LEU A 40 -8.80 1.00 5.61
N TYR A 41 -8.34 0.24 6.61
CA TYR A 41 -8.37 0.68 8.00
C TYR A 41 -7.47 1.90 8.21
N PHE A 42 -6.24 1.89 7.69
CA PHE A 42 -5.31 3.01 7.84
C PHE A 42 -5.80 4.27 7.13
N SER A 43 -6.39 4.16 5.94
CA SER A 43 -6.90 5.32 5.21
C SER A 43 -8.04 6.05 5.92
N ARG A 44 -8.74 5.38 6.83
CA ARG A 44 -9.86 5.94 7.62
C ARG A 44 -9.42 6.48 8.98
N ARG A 45 -8.17 6.26 9.38
CA ARG A 45 -7.67 6.66 10.70
C ARG A 45 -7.32 8.15 10.68
N LEU A 46 -7.90 8.92 11.61
CA LEU A 46 -7.56 10.33 11.82
C LEU A 46 -6.05 10.49 12.05
N GLY A 47 -5.45 11.47 11.37
CA GLY A 47 -4.01 11.76 11.43
C GLY A 47 -3.15 10.83 10.58
N VAL A 48 -3.75 9.91 9.80
CA VAL A 48 -3.02 9.04 8.85
C VAL A 48 -3.32 9.47 7.42
N LYS A 49 -2.28 9.63 6.60
CA LYS A 49 -2.39 9.88 5.16
C LYS A 49 -1.73 8.75 4.39
N VAL A 50 -2.44 8.22 3.41
CA VAL A 50 -1.93 7.17 2.52
C VAL A 50 -1.81 7.74 1.11
N PHE A 51 -0.62 7.61 0.53
CA PHE A 51 -0.31 8.03 -0.83
C PHE A 51 0.08 6.82 -1.67
N VAL A 52 -0.26 6.88 -2.95
CA VAL A 52 0.07 5.86 -3.94
C VAL A 52 1.06 6.43 -4.93
N ALA A 53 2.10 5.66 -5.22
CA ALA A 53 3.05 5.95 -6.28
C ALA A 53 2.67 5.15 -7.53
N GLU A 54 2.55 5.84 -8.65
CA GLU A 54 2.22 5.28 -9.96
C GLU A 54 3.33 5.60 -10.96
N SER A 55 3.72 4.59 -11.74
CA SER A 55 4.42 4.73 -13.01
C SER A 55 3.38 4.82 -14.14
N GLU A 56 3.79 5.25 -15.33
CA GLU A 56 2.90 5.45 -16.49
C GLU A 56 2.06 4.22 -16.87
N ILE A 57 2.50 3.03 -16.46
CA ILE A 57 1.87 1.77 -16.85
C ILE A 57 1.29 1.03 -15.64
N ASN A 58 1.85 1.23 -14.43
CA ASN A 58 1.53 0.42 -13.26
C ASN A 58 1.64 1.20 -11.94
N MET A 59 0.82 0.80 -10.97
CA MET A 59 1.03 1.16 -9.57
C MET A 59 2.31 0.49 -9.06
N VAL A 60 3.15 1.24 -8.34
CA VAL A 60 4.49 0.75 -7.92
C VAL A 60 4.65 0.67 -6.41
N GLY A 61 3.75 1.27 -5.63
CA GLY A 61 3.78 1.16 -4.17
C GLY A 61 2.96 2.23 -3.47
N PHE A 62 3.13 2.31 -2.14
CA PHE A 62 2.45 3.29 -1.30
C PHE A 62 3.34 3.81 -0.18
N LEU A 63 2.95 4.96 0.38
CA LEU A 63 3.54 5.55 1.57
C LEU A 63 2.42 5.86 2.56
N THR A 64 2.65 5.55 3.83
CA THR A 64 1.78 5.98 4.93
C THR A 64 2.51 7.00 5.79
N LEU A 65 1.86 8.13 6.06
CA LEU A 65 2.36 9.20 6.92
C LEU A 65 1.44 9.35 8.12
N THR A 66 2.02 9.60 9.28
CA THR A 66 1.30 9.97 10.50
C THR A 66 1.82 11.31 11.01
N ASP A 67 0.94 12.11 11.61
CA ASP A 67 1.36 13.33 12.33
C ASP A 67 2.25 13.02 13.54
#